data_AF-A0A9P5WXW6-F1
#
_entry.id   AF-A0A9P5WXW6-F1
#
_cell.length_a   1.000
_cell.length_b   1.000
_cell.length_c   1.000
_cell.angle_alpha   90.00
_cell.angle_beta   90.00
_cell.angle_gamma   90.00
#
_symmetry.space_group_name_H-M   'P 1'
#
loop_
_entity.id
_entity.type
_entity.pdbx_description
1 polymer ?
#
loop_
_entity_poly.entity_id
_entity_poly.type
_entity_poly.pdbx_seq_one_letter_code
_entity_poly.pdbx_strand_id
1 'polypeptide(L)'
;DLPHRSMVSSVITELFKVESAMLKKDLQGVEGRISLTTDTWSDTSLDGYMAISAHFISHNSQGVLEYRSELLSFCYVEGSHT
;
A
#
# COMPACT_ATOMS: atom_id res chain seq x y z
N ASP A 1 -12.27 -12.02 27.46
CA ASP A 1 -10.84 -11.74 27.24
C ASP A 1 -10.60 -10.97 25.97
N LEU A 2 -9.94 -9.82 26.07
CA LEU A 2 -9.51 -9.02 24.92
C LEU A 2 -8.10 -9.49 24.50
N PRO A 3 -7.82 -9.65 23.20
CA PRO A 3 -6.50 -10.07 22.75
C PRO A 3 -5.42 -9.05 23.14
N HIS A 4 -4.26 -9.55 23.54
CA HIS A 4 -3.10 -8.73 23.89
C HIS A 4 -2.54 -8.03 22.64
N ARG A 5 -1.94 -6.84 22.81
CA ARG A 5 -1.42 -6.03 21.71
C ARG A 5 -0.47 -6.80 20.77
N SER A 6 0.34 -7.70 21.33
CA SER A 6 1.31 -8.48 20.55
C SER A 6 0.61 -9.47 19.62
N MET A 7 -0.50 -10.06 20.06
CA MET A 7 -1.31 -10.94 19.23
C MET A 7 -1.95 -10.14 18.09
N VAL A 8 -2.55 -8.99 18.39
CA VAL A 8 -3.15 -8.12 17.37
C VAL A 8 -2.10 -7.66 16.34
N SER A 9 -0.92 -7.25 16.80
CA SER A 9 0.19 -6.85 15.92
C SER A 9 0.67 -7.98 15.02
N SER A 10 0.74 -9.22 15.54
CA SER A 10 1.13 -10.40 14.76
C SER A 10 0.12 -10.67 13.66
N VAL A 11 -1.17 -10.68 14.01
CA VAL A 11 -2.27 -10.94 13.06
C VAL A 11 -2.30 -9.87 11.96
N ILE A 12 -2.20 -8.59 12.32
CA ILE A 12 -2.16 -7.50 11.32
C ILE A 12 -0.96 -7.66 10.38
N THR A 13 0.22 -8.02 10.91
CA THR A 13 1.42 -8.21 10.10
C THR A 13 1.30 -9.40 9.15
N GLU A 14 0.69 -10.49 9.59
CA GLU A 14 0.44 -11.67 8.75
C GLU A 14 -0.56 -11.35 7.64
N LEU A 15 -1.68 -10.69 7.97
CA LEU A 15 -2.66 -10.25 6.98
C LEU A 15 -2.02 -9.31 5.96
N PHE A 16 -1.24 -8.32 6.42
CA PHE A 16 -0.52 -7.41 5.52
C PHE A 16 0.39 -8.15 4.53
N LYS A 17 1.13 -9.17 4.99
CA LYS A 17 2.01 -9.96 4.09
C LYS A 17 1.21 -10.70 3.03
N VAL A 18 0.08 -11.29 3.42
CA VAL A 18 -0.82 -12.00 2.49
C VAL A 18 -1.40 -11.03 1.46
N GLU A 19 -1.99 -9.93 1.91
CA GLU A 19 -2.56 -8.88 1.04
C GLU A 19 -1.50 -8.29 0.11
N SER A 20 -0.30 -7.98 0.62
CA SER A 20 0.81 -7.46 -0.21
C SER A 20 1.24 -8.44 -1.30
N ALA A 21 1.28 -9.74 -0.99
CA ALA A 21 1.61 -10.77 -1.96
C ALA A 21 0.52 -10.92 -3.03
N MET A 22 -0.76 -10.84 -2.65
CA MET A 22 -1.89 -10.86 -3.58
C MET A 22 -1.89 -9.61 -4.47
N LEU A 23 -1.73 -8.42 -3.90
CA LEU A 23 -1.65 -7.18 -4.64
C LEU A 23 -0.49 -7.19 -5.65
N LYS A 24 0.68 -7.70 -5.26
CA LYS A 24 1.81 -7.84 -6.18
C LYS A 24 1.47 -8.76 -7.36
N LYS A 25 0.77 -9.87 -7.09
CA LYS A 25 0.32 -10.80 -8.13
C LYS A 25 -0.72 -10.14 -9.05
N ASP A 26 -1.66 -9.39 -8.50
CA ASP A 26 -2.66 -8.64 -9.25
C ASP A 26 -1.99 -7.64 -10.20
N LEU A 27 -1.03 -6.85 -9.70
CA LEU A 27 -0.29 -5.87 -10.49
C LEU A 27 0.55 -6.53 -11.61
N GLN A 28 1.09 -7.73 -11.38
CA GLN A 28 1.77 -8.50 -12.43
C GLN A 28 0.82 -8.97 -13.53
N GLY A 29 -0.46 -9.12 -13.23
CA GLY A 29 -1.51 -9.53 -14.18
C GLY A 29 -2.17 -8.37 -14.92
N VAL A 30 -1.80 -7.11 -14.64
CA VAL A 30 -2.35 -5.94 -15.34
C VAL A 30 -1.81 -5.90 -16.77
N GLU A 31 -2.71 -5.99 -17.75
CA GLU A 31 -2.36 -5.90 -19.18
C GLU A 31 -2.02 -4.45 -19.62
N GLY A 32 -2.47 -3.47 -18.84
CA GLY A 32 -2.28 -2.05 -19.08
C GLY A 32 -1.03 -1.45 -18.40
N ARG A 33 -0.91 -0.12 -18.48
CA ARG A 33 0.11 0.63 -17.73
C ARG A 33 -0.33 0.82 -16.29
N ILE A 34 0.64 0.76 -15.38
CA ILE A 34 0.48 1.13 -13.98
C ILE A 34 1.15 2.50 -13.80
N SER A 35 0.39 3.48 -13.33
CA SER A 35 0.90 4.79 -12.93
C SER A 35 1.12 4.80 -11.44
N LEU A 36 2.24 5.38 -10.98
CA LEU A 36 2.53 5.54 -9.56
C LEU A 36 2.39 7.01 -9.17
N THR A 37 1.81 7.26 -8.02
CA THR A 37 1.83 8.56 -7.34
C THR A 37 2.55 8.41 -6.01
N THR A 38 3.25 9.47 -5.62
CA THR A 38 3.90 9.58 -4.33
C THR A 38 3.40 10.84 -3.65
N ASP A 39 2.69 10.68 -2.55
CA ASP A 39 2.28 11.78 -1.68
C ASP A 39 3.33 11.90 -0.57
N THR A 40 4.04 13.01 -0.52
CA THR A 40 5.08 13.26 0.48
C THR A 40 4.68 14.44 1.36
N TRP A 41 4.81 14.30 2.67
CA TRP A 41 4.52 15.36 3.62
C TRP A 41 5.42 15.26 4.85
N SER A 42 5.44 16.33 5.64
CA SER A 42 6.00 16.33 6.98
C SER A 42 4.87 16.47 8.00
N ASP A 43 4.98 15.82 9.15
CA ASP A 43 4.04 16.04 10.25
C ASP A 43 4.40 17.31 11.05
N THR A 44 3.70 17.54 12.17
CA THR A 44 3.95 18.70 13.05
C THR A 44 5.30 18.66 13.76
N SER A 45 5.95 17.50 13.80
CA SER A 45 7.27 17.26 14.38
C SER A 45 8.39 17.36 13.33
N LEU A 46 8.05 17.70 12.08
CA LEU A 46 8.93 17.71 10.91
C LEU A 46 9.43 16.32 10.49
N ASP A 47 8.77 15.27 10.95
CA ASP A 47 9.04 13.91 10.50
C ASP A 47 8.50 13.73 9.07
N GLY A 48 9.35 13.23 8.17
CA GLY A 48 9.00 13.02 6.76
C GLY A 48 8.25 11.71 6.55
N TYR A 49 7.22 11.74 5.72
CA TYR A 49 6.43 10.58 5.33
C TYR A 49 6.18 10.57 3.83
N MET A 50 6.06 9.38 3.27
CA MET A 50 5.72 9.18 1.87
C MET A 50 4.73 8.02 1.72
N ALA A 51 3.59 8.26 1.09
CA ALA A 51 2.67 7.23 0.62
C ALA A 51 2.89 6.98 -0.88
N ILE A 52 2.93 5.72 -1.28
CA ILE A 52 3.06 5.32 -2.69
C ILE A 52 1.78 4.61 -3.10
N SER A 53 1.08 5.12 -4.10
CA SER A 53 -0.14 4.50 -4.64
C SER A 53 0.05 4.08 -6.10
N ALA A 54 -0.49 2.91 -6.46
CA ALA A 54 -0.59 2.44 -7.83
C ALA A 54 -1.98 2.70 -8.39
N HIS A 55 -2.03 3.24 -9.61
CA HIS A 55 -3.24 3.49 -10.35
C HIS A 55 -3.20 2.71 -11.66
N PHE A 56 -4.23 1.91 -11.91
CA PHE A 56 -4.28 1.03 -13.07
C PHE A 56 -5.72 0.70 -13.47
N ILE A 57 -5.91 0.19 -14.68
CA ILE A 57 -7.18 -0.36 -15.14
C ILE A 57 -7.09 -1.89 -15.06
N SER A 58 -8.12 -2.54 -14.51
CA SER A 58 -8.24 -4.00 -14.48
C SER A 58 -9.66 -4.45 -14.73
N HIS A 59 -9.87 -5.70 -15.15
CA HIS A 59 -11.19 -6.28 -15.21
C HIS A 59 -11.71 -6.62 -13.81
N ASN A 60 -12.94 -6.23 -13.51
CA ASN A 60 -13.65 -6.70 -12.32
C ASN A 60 -14.15 -8.15 -12.51
N SER A 61 -14.85 -8.70 -11.51
CA SER A 61 -15.38 -10.08 -11.55
C SER A 61 -16.38 -10.35 -12.67
N GLN A 62 -16.92 -9.31 -13.31
CA GLN A 62 -17.85 -9.39 -14.44
C GLN A 62 -17.15 -9.18 -15.80
N GLY A 63 -15.82 -9.00 -15.80
CA GLY A 63 -15.04 -8.76 -17.00
C GLY A 63 -15.11 -7.31 -17.51
N VAL A 64 -15.62 -6.37 -16.72
CA VAL A 64 -15.69 -4.95 -17.11
C VAL A 64 -14.42 -4.24 -16.66
N LEU A 65 -13.86 -3.39 -17.53
CA LEU A 65 -12.71 -2.55 -17.18
C LEU A 65 -13.09 -1.54 -16.10
N GLU A 66 -12.33 -1.54 -15.02
CA GLU A 66 -12.50 -0.67 -13.87
C GLU A 66 -11.17 -0.02 -13.48
N TYR A 67 -11.24 1.24 -13.09
CA TYR A 67 -10.11 1.94 -12.50
C TYR A 67 -9.91 1.50 -11.05
N ARG A 68 -8.67 1.15 -10.70
CA ARG A 68 -8.25 0.80 -9.35
C ARG A 68 -7.13 1.72 -8.88
N SER A 69 -7.15 2.00 -7.58
CA SER A 69 -6.12 2.73 -6.87
C SER A 69 -5.79 1.97 -5.59
N GLU A 70 -4.54 1.54 -5.46
CA GLU A 70 -4.09 0.67 -4.36
C GLU A 70 -2.86 1.29 -3.68
N LEU A 71 -2.87 1.37 -2.35
CA LEU A 71 -1.71 1.83 -1.57
C LEU A 71 -0.64 0.72 -1.55
N LEU A 72 0.53 1.00 -2.10
CA LEU A 72 1.66 0.06 -2.14
C LEU A 72 2.50 0.13 -0.86
N SER A 73 2.74 1.34 -0.36
CA SER A 73 3.61 1.54 0.79
C SER A 73 3.29 2.85 1.50
N PHE A 74 3.54 2.85 2.80
CA PHE A 74 3.59 4.03 3.63
C PHE A 74 4.94 4.03 4.35
N CYS A 75 5.79 4.99 4.02
CA CYS A 75 7.17 5.03 4.46
C CYS A 75 7.38 6.20 5.41
N TYR A 76 8.09 5.93 6.52
CA TYR A 76 8.82 6.98 7.22
C TYR A 76 10.05 7.33 6.39
N VAL A 77 10.27 8.62 6.14
CA VAL A 77 11.40 9.14 5.39
C VAL A 77 12.38 9.71 6.40
N GLU A 78 13.42 8.94 6.72
CA GLU A 78 14.50 9.39 7.60
C GLU A 78 15.15 10.64 7.02
N GLY A 79 15.01 11.75 7.74
CA GLY A 79 15.74 12.98 7.44
C GLY A 79 17.15 12.89 7.98
N SER A 80 18.16 12.81 7.10
CA SER A 80 19.53 13.15 7.47
C SER A 80 19.72 14.66 7.27
N HIS A 81 19.41 15.46 8.29
CA HIS A 81 19.83 16.86 8.27
C HIS A 81 21.36 16.90 8.32
N THR A 82 22.00 17.30 7.21
CA THR A 82 23.39 17.77 7.17
C THR A 82 23.44 19.27 7.37
#